data_AF-A0A971SGC4-F1
#
_entry.id   AF-A0A971SGC4-F1
#
_cell.length_a   1.000
_cell.length_b   1.000
_cell.length_c   1.000
_cell.angle_alpha   90.00
_cell.angle_beta   90.00
_cell.angle_gamma   90.00
#
_symmetry.space_group_name_H-M   'P 1'
#
loop_
_entity.id
_entity.type
_entity.pdbx_description
1 polymer ?
#
loop_
_entity_poly.entity_id
_entity_poly.type
_entity_poly.pdbx_seq_one_letter_code
_entity_poly.pdbx_strand_id
1 'polypeptide(L)'
;TMVGERGVRFSGGEKQRISIARAFLRNPPILILDEATSSLDNVSERAVQESLDRLSQDRTTIVIAHRLSTVRNADEILVLAETGITERGTHEELMARKGEYAGYYQIQFDGLSTKESA
;
A
#
# COMPACT_ATOMS: atom_id res chain seq x y z
N THR A 1 -15.26 22.44 9.96
CA THR A 1 -16.52 21.87 9.45
C THR A 1 -17.01 20.78 10.37
N MET A 2 -18.32 20.69 10.63
CA MET A 2 -18.89 19.62 11.44
C MET A 2 -18.91 18.29 10.66
N VAL A 3 -18.40 17.22 11.28
CA VAL A 3 -18.12 15.92 10.65
C VAL A 3 -19.38 15.03 10.51
N GLY A 4 -20.43 15.29 11.30
CA GLY A 4 -21.62 14.43 11.41
C GLY A 4 -21.33 13.10 12.12
N GLU A 5 -22.37 12.33 12.41
CA GLU A 5 -22.21 11.02 13.06
C GLU A 5 -21.42 10.07 12.13
N ARG A 6 -20.42 9.37 12.67
CA ARG A 6 -19.54 8.43 11.93
C ARG A 6 -18.87 9.01 10.67
N GLY A 7 -18.76 10.32 10.55
CA GLY A 7 -18.14 10.97 9.39
C GLY A 7 -18.91 10.76 8.08
N VAL A 8 -20.24 10.58 8.12
CA VAL A 8 -21.08 10.38 6.91
C VAL A 8 -20.91 11.48 5.86
N ARG A 9 -20.44 12.67 6.26
CA ARG A 9 -20.20 13.81 5.35
C ARG A 9 -18.89 13.73 4.56
N PHE A 10 -18.08 12.69 4.77
CA PHE A 10 -16.82 12.49 4.07
C PHE A 10 -16.89 11.32 3.10
N SER A 11 -16.33 11.51 1.91
CA SER A 11 -15.98 10.45 0.96
C SER A 11 -14.97 9.46 1.58
N GLY A 12 -14.82 8.28 0.96
CA GLY A 12 -13.83 7.28 1.38
C GLY A 12 -12.41 7.85 1.46
N GLY A 13 -11.99 8.56 0.41
CA GLY A 13 -10.66 9.19 0.37
C GLY A 13 -10.46 10.29 1.41
N GLU A 14 -11.50 11.06 1.75
CA GLU A 14 -11.41 12.05 2.84
C GLU A 14 -11.26 11.37 4.21
N LYS A 15 -12.01 10.30 4.48
CA LYS A 15 -11.85 9.51 5.71
C LYS A 15 -10.45 8.92 5.80
N GLN A 16 -9.90 8.44 4.68
CA GLN A 16 -8.55 7.89 4.61
C GLN A 16 -7.49 8.94 4.94
N ARG A 17 -7.56 10.12 4.32
CA ARG A 17 -6.64 11.24 4.61
C ARG A 17 -6.71 11.69 6.07
N ILE A 18 -7.91 11.74 6.66
CA ILE A 18 -8.07 12.05 8.09
C ILE A 18 -7.41 10.99 8.97
N SER A 19 -7.57 9.71 8.65
CA SER A 19 -6.92 8.61 9.39
C SER A 19 -5.39 8.69 9.31
N ILE A 20 -4.84 9.01 8.14
CA ILE A 20 -3.39 9.24 7.95
C ILE A 20 -2.94 10.43 8.80
N ALA A 21 -3.65 11.55 8.75
CA ALA A 21 -3.33 12.72 9.57
C ALA A 21 -3.35 12.41 11.09
N ARG A 22 -4.28 11.55 11.54
CA ARG A 22 -4.31 11.08 12.94
C ARG A 22 -3.07 10.25 13.29
N ALA A 23 -2.58 9.42 12.39
CA ALA A 23 -1.36 8.64 12.60
C ALA A 23 -0.11 9.55 12.68
N PHE A 24 -0.03 10.57 11.83
CA PHE A 24 1.00 11.62 11.93
C PHE A 24 0.97 12.32 13.29
N LEU A 25 -0.21 12.77 13.74
CA LEU A 25 -0.36 13.46 15.02
C LEU A 25 -0.01 12.59 16.22
N ARG A 26 -0.36 11.30 16.20
CA ARG A 26 -0.09 10.37 17.30
C ARG A 26 1.37 9.93 17.36
N ASN A 27 2.09 9.99 16.24
CA ASN A 27 3.48 9.57 16.12
C ASN A 27 3.79 8.18 16.72
N PRO A 28 3.04 7.11 16.39
CA PRO A 28 3.27 5.81 16.98
C PRO A 28 4.58 5.17 16.46
N PRO A 29 5.28 4.36 17.28
CA PRO A 29 6.50 3.66 16.85
C PRO A 29 6.23 2.48 15.90
N ILE A 30 5.00 1.96 15.91
CA ILE A 30 4.54 0.87 15.04
C ILE A 30 3.32 1.34 14.25
N LEU A 31 3.35 1.14 12.94
CA LEU A 31 2.29 1.45 12.00
C LEU A 31 1.79 0.17 11.34
N ILE A 32 0.47 0.04 11.26
CA ILE A 32 -0.17 -1.02 10.48
C ILE A 32 -1.06 -0.31 9.47
N LEU A 33 -0.78 -0.52 8.19
CA LEU A 33 -1.47 0.10 7.06
C LEU A 33 -2.23 -0.98 6.32
N ASP A 34 -3.56 -0.95 6.41
CA ASP A 34 -4.44 -1.89 5.73
C ASP A 34 -5.07 -1.21 4.51
N GLU A 35 -4.62 -1.59 3.31
CA GLU A 35 -5.05 -1.03 2.03
C GLU A 35 -5.17 0.51 2.01
N ALA A 36 -4.16 1.21 2.53
CA ALA A 36 -4.22 2.65 2.78
C ALA A 36 -4.34 3.54 1.52
N THR A 37 -4.48 2.96 0.33
CA THR A 37 -4.65 3.64 -0.96
C THR A 37 -5.83 3.13 -1.81
N SER A 38 -6.57 2.09 -1.41
CA SER A 38 -7.53 1.40 -2.31
C SER A 38 -8.73 2.24 -2.73
N SER A 39 -9.07 3.29 -1.98
CA SER A 39 -10.24 4.17 -2.23
C SER A 39 -9.94 5.45 -3.03
N LEU A 40 -8.75 5.56 -3.61
CA LEU A 40 -8.24 6.79 -4.23
C LEU A 40 -8.08 6.66 -5.75
N ASP A 41 -8.23 7.79 -6.46
CA ASP A 41 -7.79 7.95 -7.84
C ASP A 41 -6.25 7.97 -7.94
N ASN A 42 -5.70 7.73 -9.13
CA ASN A 42 -4.24 7.60 -9.34
C ASN A 42 -3.42 8.84 -8.89
N VAL A 43 -3.97 10.06 -8.98
CA VAL A 43 -3.25 11.27 -8.57
C VAL A 43 -3.26 11.37 -7.05
N SER A 44 -4.43 11.19 -6.44
CA SER A 44 -4.57 11.16 -4.98
C SER A 44 -3.77 10.03 -4.33
N GLU A 45 -3.68 8.87 -4.99
CA GLU A 45 -2.90 7.72 -4.53
C GLU A 45 -1.41 8.07 -4.40
N ARG A 46 -0.81 8.71 -5.41
CA ARG A 46 0.61 9.10 -5.33
C ARG A 46 0.88 10.04 -4.15
N ALA A 47 0.04 11.06 -3.97
CA ALA A 47 0.19 12.00 -2.86
C ALA A 47 0.02 11.32 -1.49
N VAL A 48 -0.88 10.33 -1.40
CA VAL A 48 -1.05 9.53 -0.19
C VAL A 48 0.13 8.58 0.02
N GLN A 49 0.65 7.95 -1.02
CA GLN A 49 1.83 7.10 -0.95
C GLN A 49 3.04 7.87 -0.43
N GLU A 50 3.34 9.03 -0.99
CA GLU A 50 4.42 9.90 -0.50
C GLU A 50 4.24 10.27 0.98
N SER A 51 3.00 10.50 1.40
CA SER A 51 2.67 10.76 2.80
C SER A 51 2.90 9.53 3.68
N LEU A 52 2.54 8.34 3.22
CA LEU A 52 2.75 7.09 3.95
C LEU A 52 4.24 6.71 4.01
N ASP A 53 5.00 6.96 2.95
CA ASP A 53 6.45 6.75 2.91
C ASP A 53 7.13 7.63 3.96
N ARG A 54 6.81 8.93 3.98
CA ARG A 54 7.31 9.86 5.00
C ARG A 54 6.86 9.46 6.41
N LEU A 55 5.63 8.97 6.56
CA LEU A 55 5.11 8.52 7.84
C LEU A 55 5.88 7.29 8.35
N SER A 56 6.33 6.42 7.43
CA SER A 56 7.01 5.16 7.74
C SER A 56 8.50 5.33 8.08
N GLN A 57 9.10 6.46 7.70
CA GLN A 57 10.49 6.75 8.07
C GLN A 57 10.69 6.67 9.59
N ASP A 58 11.75 5.97 9.98
CA ASP A 58 12.17 5.74 11.37
C ASP A 58 11.14 4.99 12.22
N ARG A 59 10.27 4.17 11.60
CA ARG A 59 9.23 3.39 12.29
C ARG A 59 9.14 1.98 11.76
N THR A 60 8.64 1.09 12.60
CA THR A 60 8.23 -0.24 12.15
C THR A 60 6.88 -0.11 11.46
N THR A 61 6.85 -0.30 10.13
CA THR A 61 5.61 -0.27 9.35
C THR A 61 5.30 -1.64 8.78
N ILE A 62 4.10 -2.13 9.03
CA ILE A 62 3.54 -3.32 8.41
C ILE A 62 2.47 -2.85 7.42
N VAL A 63 2.61 -3.21 6.15
CA VAL A 63 1.66 -2.85 5.09
C VAL A 63 0.97 -4.12 4.57
N ILE A 64 -0.35 -4.11 4.62
CA ILE A 64 -1.21 -5.10 3.96
C ILE A 64 -1.65 -4.47 2.65
N ALA A 65 -1.17 -5.01 1.53
CA ALA A 65 -1.34 -4.40 0.24
C ALA A 65 -2.08 -5.29 -0.75
N HIS A 66 -3.13 -4.73 -1.34
CA HIS A 66 -3.75 -5.25 -2.54
C HIS A 66 -3.21 -4.57 -3.81
N ARG A 67 -2.35 -3.56 -3.67
CA ARG A 67 -1.62 -2.90 -4.76
C ARG A 67 -0.12 -3.10 -4.57
N LEU A 68 0.53 -3.77 -5.51
CA LEU A 68 1.95 -4.12 -5.39
C LEU A 68 2.89 -2.91 -5.52
N SER A 69 2.39 -1.78 -6.03
CA SER A 69 3.09 -0.50 -6.04
C SER A 69 3.49 -0.03 -4.64
N THR A 70 2.70 -0.36 -3.60
CA THR A 70 2.94 0.13 -2.23
C THR A 70 3.94 -0.73 -1.45
N VAL A 71 4.17 -1.97 -1.85
CA VAL A 71 5.10 -2.90 -1.19
C VAL A 71 6.43 -3.05 -1.92
N ARG A 72 6.56 -2.51 -3.14
CA ARG A 72 7.80 -2.61 -3.93
C ARG A 72 9.04 -2.10 -3.18
N ASN A 73 8.88 -1.05 -2.39
CA ASN A 73 9.98 -0.41 -1.65
C ASN A 73 10.12 -0.94 -0.22
N ALA A 74 9.42 -2.02 0.14
CA ALA A 74 9.52 -2.58 1.49
C ALA A 74 10.88 -3.24 1.70
N ASP A 75 11.42 -3.10 2.92
CA ASP A 75 12.65 -3.78 3.33
C ASP A 75 12.51 -5.31 3.25
N GLU A 76 11.28 -5.81 3.47
CA GLU A 76 10.94 -7.22 3.40
C GLU A 76 9.47 -7.40 3.00
N ILE A 77 9.23 -8.33 2.07
CA ILE A 77 7.91 -8.71 1.58
C ILE A 77 7.62 -10.14 2.00
N LEU A 78 6.41 -10.37 2.50
CA LEU A 78 5.89 -11.68 2.88
C LEU A 78 4.68 -12.00 2.00
N VAL A 79 4.73 -13.10 1.26
CA VAL A 79 3.57 -13.61 0.51
C VAL A 79 2.81 -14.58 1.40
N LEU A 80 1.52 -14.31 1.60
CA LEU A 80 0.64 -15.11 2.43
C LEU A 80 -0.32 -15.93 1.57
N ALA A 81 -0.31 -17.25 1.75
CA ALA A 81 -1.27 -18.19 1.18
C ALA A 81 -2.05 -18.93 2.28
N GLU A 82 -2.98 -19.80 1.89
CA GLU A 82 -3.78 -20.61 2.84
C GLU A 82 -2.91 -21.48 3.76
N THR A 83 -1.72 -21.88 3.31
CA THR A 83 -0.76 -22.69 4.06
C THR A 83 0.18 -21.87 4.96
N GLY A 84 0.06 -20.54 4.94
CA GLY A 84 0.94 -19.62 5.67
C GLY A 84 1.83 -18.79 4.74
N ILE A 85 3.02 -18.40 5.23
CA ILE A 85 3.97 -17.61 4.44
C ILE A 85 4.65 -18.53 3.40
N THR A 86 4.40 -18.27 2.12
CA THR A 86 4.95 -19.05 1.00
C THR A 86 6.26 -18.46 0.47
N GLU A 87 6.40 -17.14 0.51
CA GLU A 87 7.62 -16.45 0.08
C GLU A 87 8.00 -15.31 1.02
N ARG A 88 9.30 -15.07 1.11
CA ARG A 88 9.93 -14.01 1.91
C ARG A 88 11.17 -13.47 1.21
N GLY A 89 11.29 -12.15 1.14
CA GLY A 89 12.47 -11.47 0.60
C GLY A 89 12.18 -10.05 0.14
N THR A 90 13.17 -9.42 -0.49
CA THR A 90 13.03 -8.14 -1.18
C THR A 90 12.28 -8.28 -2.50
N HIS A 91 11.81 -7.16 -3.06
CA HIS A 91 11.17 -7.15 -4.38
C HIS A 91 12.03 -7.84 -5.44
N GLU A 92 13.32 -7.49 -5.52
CA GLU A 92 14.25 -8.03 -6.52
C GLU A 92 14.44 -9.54 -6.37
N GLU A 93 14.61 -10.04 -5.14
CA GLU A 93 14.75 -11.47 -4.86
C GLU A 93 13.51 -12.26 -5.24
N LEU A 94 12.32 -11.75 -4.89
CA LEU A 94 11.06 -12.41 -5.19
C LEU A 94 10.73 -12.40 -6.68
N MET A 95 11.03 -11.30 -7.38
CA MET A 95 10.91 -11.24 -8.84
C MET A 95 11.86 -12.23 -9.54
N ALA A 96 13.10 -12.37 -9.05
CA ALA A 96 14.07 -13.31 -9.61
C ALA A 96 13.65 -14.77 -9.45
N ARG A 97 12.96 -15.12 -8.35
CA ARG A 97 12.42 -16.46 -8.08
C ARG A 97 11.29 -16.86 -9.03
N LYS A 98 10.60 -15.89 -9.64
CA LYS A 98 9.44 -16.11 -10.52
C LYS A 98 8.33 -16.95 -9.84
N GLY A 99 8.14 -16.72 -8.54
CA GLY A 99 7.11 -17.36 -7.72
C GLY A 99 5.73 -16.70 -7.80
N GLU A 100 4.90 -16.92 -6.78
CA GLU A 100 3.57 -16.31 -6.60
C GLU A 100 3.66 -14.79 -6.59
N TYR A 101 4.67 -14.22 -5.91
CA TYR A 101 4.88 -12.77 -5.90
C TYR A 101 5.01 -12.19 -7.32
N ALA A 102 5.86 -12.80 -8.14
CA ALA A 102 6.08 -12.38 -9.52
C ALA A 102 4.81 -12.55 -10.37
N GLY A 103 4.04 -13.62 -10.12
CA GLY A 103 2.74 -13.83 -10.74
C GLY A 103 1.73 -12.71 -10.42
N TYR A 104 1.59 -12.34 -9.15
CA TYR A 104 0.73 -11.21 -8.75
C TYR A 104 1.20 -9.89 -9.35
N TYR A 105 2.52 -9.68 -9.39
CA TYR A 105 3.12 -8.49 -10.01
C TYR A 105 2.76 -8.42 -11.49
N GLN A 106 2.94 -9.51 -12.21
CA GLN A 106 2.60 -9.57 -13.62
C GLN A 106 1.12 -9.27 -13.86
N ILE A 107 0.20 -9.86 -13.10
CA ILE A 107 -1.24 -9.61 -13.26
C ILE A 107 -1.61 -8.14 -13.04
N GLN A 108 -1.02 -7.47 -12.05
CA GLN A 108 -1.30 -6.06 -11.79
C GLN A 108 -0.70 -5.11 -12.83
N PHE A 109 0.46 -5.46 -13.42
CA PHE A 109 1.22 -4.56 -14.29
C PHE A 109 1.19 -4.94 -15.78
N ASP A 110 0.77 -6.14 -16.19
CA ASP A 110 0.65 -6.51 -17.62
C ASP A 110 -0.48 -5.77 -18.34
N GLY A 111 -1.45 -5.23 -17.60
CA GLY A 111 -2.43 -4.29 -18.15
C GLY A 111 -1.83 -2.96 -18.63
N LEU A 112 -0.57 -2.65 -18.28
CA LEU A 112 0.14 -1.41 -18.63
C LEU A 112 1.13 -1.60 -19.80
N SER A 113 1.59 -2.82 -20.07
CA SER A 113 2.61 -3.13 -21.08
C SER A 113 2.12 -2.99 -22.53
N THR A 114 0.83 -3.21 -22.80
CA THR A 114 0.29 -3.22 -24.17
C THR A 114 0.07 -1.82 -24.78
N LYS A 115 0.34 -0.71 -24.05
CA LYS A 115 0.06 0.66 -24.53
C LYS A 115 1.27 1.50 -24.91
N GLU A 116 2.50 1.01 -24.77
CA GLU A 116 3.71 1.78 -25.13
C GLU A 116 4.34 1.37 -26.48
N SER A 117 3.68 0.51 -27.26
CA SER A 117 4.17 0.08 -28.59
C SER A 117 3.20 0.34 -29.75
N ALA A 118 2.33 1.35 -29.66
CA ALA A 118 1.43 1.75 -30.75
C ALA A 118 1.55 3.24 -31.09
#